data_AF-A0A3M1JBE5-F1
#
_entry.id   AF-A0A3M1JBE5-F1
#
_cell.length_a   1.000
_cell.length_b   1.000
_cell.length_c   1.000
_cell.angle_alpha   90.00
_cell.angle_beta   90.00
_cell.angle_gamma   90.00
#
_symmetry.space_group_name_H-M   'P 1'
#
loop_
_entity.id
_entity.type
_entity.pdbx_description
1 polymer ?
#
loop_
_entity_poly.entity_id
_entity_poly.type
_entity_poly.pdbx_seq_one_letter_code
_entity_poly.pdbx_strand_id
1 'polypeptide(L)'
;MAVFFGQYDGRGAIRPLRGSDAATIEALPRGVPLKIEARRPRNIKRHRLFWAFATLVAEALNDGPIGGFMEWTPEMVVDRLKVATGHCELARLPSADARRLGCDHVAILRSISFAAMDETEFGKFMDAAFTFVRDDLCTWIEESPKWSGIAEILRESHLIGEAQDAST
;
A
#
# COMPACT_ATOMS: atom_id res chain seq x y z
N MET A 1 -2.59 -8.16 -23.00
CA MET A 1 -1.60 -7.07 -23.00
C MET A 1 -0.24 -7.70 -22.73
N ALA A 2 0.72 -7.58 -23.66
CA ALA A 2 2.06 -8.13 -23.45
C ALA A 2 2.83 -7.22 -22.49
N VAL A 3 3.47 -7.81 -21.48
CA VAL A 3 4.30 -7.09 -20.50
C VAL A 3 5.69 -7.72 -20.53
N PHE A 4 6.72 -6.88 -20.68
CA PHE A 4 8.12 -7.30 -20.66
C PHE A 4 8.95 -6.24 -19.94
N PHE A 5 10.07 -6.65 -19.35
CA PHE A 5 11.02 -5.74 -18.73
C PHE A 5 12.11 -5.38 -19.72
N GLY A 6 12.46 -4.09 -19.76
CA GLY A 6 13.56 -3.62 -20.58
C GLY A 6 14.29 -2.45 -19.99
N GLN A 7 15.55 -2.31 -20.39
CA GLN A 7 16.42 -1.20 -20.03
C GLN A 7 16.56 -0.25 -21.22
N TYR A 8 16.33 1.04 -20.97
CA TYR A 8 16.61 2.06 -21.96
C TYR A 8 18.12 2.26 -22.09
N ASP A 9 18.65 2.16 -23.31
CA ASP A 9 20.09 2.23 -23.57
C ASP A 9 20.63 3.66 -23.76
N GLY A 10 19.77 4.67 -23.62
CA GLY A 10 20.13 6.08 -23.80
C GLY A 10 20.18 6.54 -25.26
N ARG A 11 20.00 5.63 -26.24
CA ARG A 11 20.11 5.91 -27.68
C ARG A 11 18.83 5.66 -28.46
N GLY A 12 17.70 5.58 -27.77
CA GLY A 12 16.39 5.37 -28.39
C GLY A 12 15.93 3.90 -28.46
N ALA A 13 16.66 2.95 -27.85
CA ALA A 13 16.25 1.55 -27.83
C ALA A 13 15.97 1.04 -26.41
N ILE A 14 14.94 0.20 -26.29
CA ILE A 14 14.62 -0.57 -25.08
C ILE A 14 15.14 -1.99 -25.30
N ARG A 15 16.11 -2.42 -24.50
CA ARG A 15 16.65 -3.78 -24.56
C ARG A 15 15.95 -4.67 -23.55
N PRO A 16 15.54 -5.90 -23.91
CA PRO A 16 14.94 -6.84 -22.97
C PRO A 16 15.91 -7.12 -21.81
N LEU A 17 15.37 -7.20 -20.59
CA LEU A 17 16.18 -7.43 -19.40
C LEU A 17 16.55 -8.91 -19.25
N ARG A 18 15.71 -9.82 -19.76
CA ARG A 18 15.86 -11.28 -19.67
C ARG A 18 15.51 -11.95 -21.01
N GLY A 19 15.92 -13.20 -21.19
CA GLY A 19 15.59 -13.98 -22.39
C GLY A 19 14.08 -14.15 -22.63
N SER A 20 13.29 -14.27 -21.56
CA SER A 20 11.81 -14.31 -21.67
C SER A 20 11.21 -13.00 -22.17
N ASP A 21 11.81 -11.86 -21.81
CA ASP A 21 11.39 -10.54 -22.30
C ASP A 21 11.69 -10.40 -23.79
N ALA A 22 12.84 -10.93 -24.24
CA ALA A 22 13.21 -10.94 -25.66
C ALA A 22 12.20 -11.73 -26.51
N ALA A 23 11.84 -12.94 -26.07
CA ALA A 23 10.83 -13.76 -26.75
C ALA A 23 9.46 -13.05 -26.82
N THR A 24 9.11 -12.30 -25.76
CA THR A 24 7.85 -11.53 -25.72
C THR A 24 7.87 -10.36 -26.72
N ILE A 25 9.00 -9.66 -26.85
CA ILE A 25 9.18 -8.59 -27.85
C ILE A 25 9.15 -9.17 -29.27
N GLU A 26 9.81 -10.30 -29.51
CA GLU A 26 9.85 -10.97 -30.82
C GLU A 26 8.47 -11.44 -31.29
N ALA A 27 7.58 -11.76 -30.36
CA ALA A 27 6.20 -12.16 -30.64
C ALA A 27 5.26 -10.98 -30.96
N LEU A 28 5.71 -9.72 -30.83
CA LEU A 28 4.88 -8.57 -31.16
C LEU A 28 4.63 -8.45 -32.67
N PRO A 29 3.43 -7.97 -33.10
CA PRO A 29 3.12 -7.78 -34.52
C PRO A 29 4.13 -6.85 -35.21
N ARG A 30 4.71 -7.31 -36.31
CA ARG A 30 5.66 -6.52 -37.10
C ARG A 30 4.92 -5.55 -38.01
N GLY A 31 5.46 -4.33 -38.15
CA GLY A 31 4.95 -3.32 -39.08
C GLY A 31 3.67 -2.60 -38.63
N VAL A 32 3.22 -2.81 -37.39
CA VAL A 32 2.02 -2.17 -36.83
C VAL A 32 2.43 -1.15 -35.76
N PRO A 33 1.84 0.06 -35.73
CA PRO A 33 2.05 1.01 -34.65
C PRO A 33 1.59 0.42 -33.30
N LEU A 34 2.46 0.43 -32.29
CA LEU A 34 2.16 -0.03 -30.93
C LEU A 34 2.23 1.15 -29.96
N LYS A 35 1.25 1.24 -29.05
CA LYS A 35 1.34 2.12 -27.87
C LYS A 35 2.12 1.37 -26.78
N ILE A 36 3.25 1.92 -26.35
CA ILE A 36 4.08 1.36 -25.28
C ILE A 36 3.98 2.27 -24.05
N GLU A 37 3.54 1.72 -22.91
CA GLU A 37 3.59 2.40 -21.62
C GLU A 37 4.79 1.87 -20.83
N ALA A 38 5.85 2.67 -20.74
CA ALA A 38 7.00 2.35 -19.91
C ALA A 38 6.70 2.69 -18.44
N ARG A 39 6.67 1.67 -17.58
CA ARG A 39 6.54 1.85 -16.12
C ARG A 39 7.73 1.23 -15.42
N ARG A 40 8.28 1.94 -14.44
CA ARG A 40 9.31 1.36 -13.57
C ARG A 40 8.64 0.33 -12.66
N PRO A 41 9.13 -0.92 -12.59
CA PRO A 41 8.63 -1.86 -11.60
C PRO A 41 8.86 -1.27 -10.21
N ARG A 42 7.76 -1.17 -9.46
CA ARG A 42 7.76 -0.74 -8.07
C ARG A 42 8.60 -1.71 -7.22
N ASN A 43 9.19 -1.21 -6.15
CA ASN A 43 10.01 -1.98 -5.25
C ASN A 43 9.15 -3.03 -4.50
N ILE A 44 9.26 -4.29 -4.95
CA ILE A 44 8.54 -5.42 -4.34
C ILE A 44 8.87 -5.59 -2.86
N LYS A 45 10.07 -5.20 -2.41
CA LYS A 45 10.45 -5.29 -0.99
C LYS A 45 9.61 -4.35 -0.13
N ARG A 46 9.36 -3.12 -0.61
CA ARG A 46 8.49 -2.15 0.10
C ARG A 46 7.04 -2.64 0.16
N HIS A 47 6.54 -3.25 -0.92
CA HIS A 47 5.21 -3.84 -0.90
C HIS A 47 5.09 -4.96 0.14
N ARG A 48 6.10 -5.84 0.21
CA ARG A 48 6.17 -6.91 1.22
C ARG A 48 6.26 -6.35 2.64
N LEU A 49 7.10 -5.33 2.85
CA LEU A 49 7.22 -4.65 4.14
C LEU A 49 5.87 -4.08 4.60
N PHE A 50 5.18 -3.37 3.71
CA PHE A 50 3.86 -2.80 4.02
C PHE A 50 2.84 -3.87 4.42
N TRP A 51 2.79 -5.01 3.73
CA TRP A 51 1.89 -6.09 4.11
C TRP A 51 2.29 -6.77 5.43
N ALA A 52 3.59 -6.97 5.67
CA ALA A 52 4.06 -7.47 6.96
C ALA A 52 3.67 -6.52 8.11
N PHE A 53 3.79 -5.21 7.89
CA PHE A 53 3.33 -4.19 8.82
C PHE A 53 1.81 -4.28 9.08
N ALA A 54 1.01 -4.39 8.01
CA ALA A 54 -0.45 -4.54 8.14
C ALA A 54 -0.84 -5.81 8.92
N THR A 55 -0.10 -6.91 8.74
CA THR A 55 -0.27 -8.14 9.52
C THR A 55 -0.01 -7.92 11.00
N LEU A 56 1.12 -7.28 11.34
CA LEU A 56 1.44 -6.97 12.74
C LEU A 56 0.38 -6.08 13.39
N VAL A 57 -0.11 -5.07 12.66
CA VAL A 57 -1.18 -4.19 13.15
C VAL A 57 -2.48 -4.98 13.36
N ALA A 58 -2.85 -5.88 12.46
CA ALA A 58 -4.04 -6.72 12.62
C ALA A 58 -3.94 -7.62 13.86
N GLU A 59 -2.80 -8.28 14.05
CA GLU A 59 -2.52 -9.06 15.25
C GLU A 59 -2.61 -8.20 16.52
N ALA A 60 -2.03 -6.99 16.49
CA ALA A 60 -2.06 -6.08 17.64
C ALA A 60 -3.47 -5.58 17.98
N LEU A 61 -4.31 -5.32 16.98
CA LEU A 61 -5.73 -4.95 17.19
C LEU A 61 -6.53 -6.12 17.78
N ASN A 62 -6.20 -7.36 17.40
CA ASN A 62 -6.82 -8.57 17.94
C ASN A 62 -6.39 -8.85 19.39
N ASP A 63 -5.20 -8.44 19.79
CA ASP A 63 -4.74 -8.50 21.18
C ASP A 63 -5.32 -7.35 22.03
N GLY A 64 -5.70 -6.25 21.38
CA GLY A 64 -6.16 -5.02 22.03
C GLY A 64 -7.60 -5.08 22.57
N PRO A 65 -8.10 -3.96 23.12
CA PRO A 65 -9.41 -3.90 23.79
C PRO A 65 -10.61 -4.20 22.88
N ILE A 66 -10.41 -4.22 21.57
CA ILE A 66 -11.43 -4.47 20.56
C ILE A 66 -11.39 -5.89 19.96
N GLY A 67 -10.38 -6.70 20.29
CA GLY A 67 -10.19 -8.03 19.69
C GLY A 67 -11.36 -9.00 19.91
N GLY A 68 -12.13 -8.79 20.99
CA GLY A 68 -13.33 -9.58 21.27
C GLY A 68 -14.56 -9.22 20.42
N PHE A 69 -14.54 -8.10 19.67
CA PHE A 69 -15.70 -7.64 18.92
C PHE A 69 -15.71 -8.15 17.47
N MET A 70 -14.53 -8.24 16.86
CA MET A 70 -14.33 -8.66 15.48
C MET A 70 -12.87 -9.04 15.27
N GLU A 71 -12.63 -10.14 14.54
CA GLU A 71 -11.29 -10.53 14.13
C GLU A 71 -10.80 -9.62 12.99
N TRP A 72 -9.70 -8.93 13.24
CA TRP A 72 -9.01 -8.08 12.27
C TRP A 72 -8.11 -8.92 11.36
N THR A 73 -8.28 -8.72 10.05
CA THR A 73 -7.40 -9.26 9.02
C THR A 73 -6.48 -8.16 8.48
N PRO A 74 -5.32 -8.51 7.89
CA PRO A 74 -4.45 -7.54 7.24
C PRO A 74 -5.17 -6.71 6.16
N GLU A 75 -6.08 -7.34 5.41
CA GLU A 75 -6.89 -6.69 4.38
C GLU A 75 -7.80 -5.60 4.97
N MET A 76 -8.45 -5.88 6.10
CA MET A 76 -9.30 -4.91 6.80
C MET A 76 -8.48 -3.75 7.35
N VAL A 77 -7.28 -4.02 7.86
CA VAL A 77 -6.34 -2.96 8.27
C VAL A 77 -5.99 -2.09 7.08
N VAL A 78 -5.61 -2.69 5.95
CA VAL A 78 -5.29 -1.94 4.72
C VAL A 78 -6.47 -1.11 4.25
N ASP A 79 -7.69 -1.63 4.28
CA ASP A 79 -8.89 -0.89 3.91
C ASP A 79 -9.16 0.28 4.85
N ARG A 80 -8.97 0.07 6.16
CA ARG A 80 -9.03 1.15 7.15
C ARG A 80 -7.98 2.23 6.88
N LEU A 81 -6.74 1.84 6.56
CA LEU A 81 -5.66 2.76 6.23
C LEU A 81 -5.98 3.56 4.95
N LYS A 82 -6.56 2.93 3.93
CA LYS A 82 -7.01 3.66 2.72
C LYS A 82 -8.04 4.73 3.04
N VAL A 83 -9.04 4.42 3.87
CA VAL A 83 -10.03 5.43 4.31
C VAL A 83 -9.35 6.54 5.11
N ALA A 84 -8.52 6.18 6.10
CA ALA A 84 -7.88 7.14 6.99
C ALA A 84 -6.93 8.11 6.26
N THR A 85 -6.25 7.62 5.22
CA THR A 85 -5.30 8.41 4.41
C THR A 85 -5.96 9.11 3.22
N GLY A 86 -7.27 8.96 3.02
CA GLY A 86 -7.97 9.52 1.87
C GLY A 86 -7.67 8.81 0.54
N HIS A 87 -7.12 7.60 0.56
CA HIS A 87 -6.92 6.75 -0.63
C HIS A 87 -8.23 6.06 -1.05
N CYS A 88 -9.28 6.86 -1.18
CA CYS A 88 -10.62 6.45 -1.57
C CYS A 88 -11.34 7.57 -2.32
N GLU A 89 -12.40 7.22 -3.04
CA GLU A 89 -13.33 8.15 -3.65
C GLU A 89 -14.64 8.17 -2.86
N LEU A 90 -15.28 9.32 -2.74
CA LEU A 90 -16.61 9.39 -2.15
C LEU A 90 -17.65 9.32 -3.26
N ALA A 91 -18.49 8.29 -3.21
CA ALA A 91 -19.63 8.14 -4.10
C ALA A 91 -20.91 8.47 -3.35
N ARG A 92 -21.76 9.31 -3.96
CA ARG A 92 -23.07 9.64 -3.41
C ARG A 92 -23.99 8.44 -3.54
N LEU A 93 -24.69 8.12 -2.45
CA LEU A 93 -25.68 7.05 -2.43
C LEU A 93 -27.01 7.49 -3.07
N PRO A 94 -27.73 6.57 -3.73
CA PRO A 94 -29.13 6.78 -4.08
C PRO A 94 -29.96 7.07 -2.82
N SER A 95 -31.00 7.91 -2.94
CA SER A 95 -31.78 8.36 -1.77
C SER A 95 -32.41 7.22 -0.96
N ALA A 96 -32.72 6.08 -1.59
CA ALA A 96 -33.24 4.91 -0.88
C ALA A 96 -32.18 4.28 0.03
N ASP A 97 -30.95 4.12 -0.47
CA ASP A 97 -29.83 3.58 0.31
C ASP A 97 -29.35 4.56 1.37
N ALA A 98 -29.33 5.85 1.05
CA ALA A 98 -28.95 6.88 2.01
C ALA A 98 -29.88 6.89 3.23
N ARG A 99 -31.20 6.77 3.01
CA ARG A 99 -32.17 6.64 4.11
C ARG A 99 -31.99 5.35 4.91
N ARG A 100 -31.70 4.24 4.24
CA ARG A 100 -31.53 2.93 4.89
C ARG A 100 -30.27 2.86 5.74
N LEU A 101 -29.18 3.46 5.28
CA LEU A 101 -27.86 3.40 5.93
C LEU A 101 -27.58 4.60 6.83
N GLY A 102 -28.39 5.66 6.74
CA GLY A 102 -28.21 6.88 7.53
C GLY A 102 -27.00 7.72 7.10
N CYS A 103 -26.50 7.54 5.89
CA CYS A 103 -25.38 8.29 5.33
C CYS A 103 -25.61 8.63 3.85
N ASP A 104 -25.14 9.78 3.38
CA ASP A 104 -25.36 10.21 1.99
C ASP A 104 -24.24 9.76 1.02
N HIS A 105 -23.11 9.30 1.56
CA HIS A 105 -21.93 8.94 0.80
C HIS A 105 -21.29 7.65 1.33
N VAL A 106 -20.63 6.92 0.43
CA VAL A 106 -19.78 5.78 0.76
C VAL A 106 -18.38 5.99 0.20
N ALA A 107 -17.38 5.46 0.92
CA ALA A 107 -16.01 5.42 0.44
C ALA A 107 -15.80 4.21 -0.49
N ILE A 108 -15.37 4.48 -1.71
CA ILE A 108 -14.89 3.49 -2.69
C ILE A 108 -13.38 3.46 -2.61
N LEU A 109 -12.82 2.37 -2.11
CA LEU A 109 -11.39 2.26 -1.84
C LEU A 109 -10.60 2.14 -3.14
N ARG A 110 -9.54 2.95 -3.29
CA ARG A 110 -8.65 2.83 -4.44
C ARG A 110 -7.67 1.68 -4.24
N SER A 111 -7.35 1.00 -5.33
CA SER A 111 -6.37 -0.09 -5.29
C SER A 111 -4.97 0.45 -5.03
N ILE A 112 -4.16 -0.33 -4.29
CA ILE A 112 -2.73 -0.07 -4.08
C ILE A 112 -1.85 -1.06 -4.84
N SER A 113 -2.45 -1.78 -5.81
CA SER A 113 -1.74 -2.76 -6.63
C SER A 113 -0.70 -2.10 -7.54
N PHE A 114 0.26 -2.90 -8.01
CA PHE A 114 1.29 -2.46 -8.95
C PHE A 114 0.74 -1.88 -10.26
N ALA A 115 -0.48 -2.25 -10.65
CA ALA A 115 -1.13 -1.73 -11.85
C ALA A 115 -1.82 -0.38 -11.63
N ALA A 116 -2.24 -0.11 -10.38
CA ALA A 116 -3.08 1.03 -10.02
C ALA A 116 -2.27 2.27 -9.60
N MET A 117 -1.06 2.09 -9.06
CA MET A 117 -0.23 3.20 -8.59
C MET A 117 1.26 2.93 -8.77
N ASP A 118 2.04 4.00 -8.98
CA ASP A 118 3.50 3.90 -9.12
C ASP A 118 4.24 3.85 -7.76
N GLU A 119 5.58 3.80 -7.80
CA GLU A 119 6.42 3.76 -6.60
C GLU A 119 6.35 5.04 -5.76
N THR A 120 6.24 6.21 -6.41
CA THR A 120 6.19 7.50 -5.74
C THR A 120 4.85 7.67 -5.03
N GLU A 121 3.76 7.37 -5.71
CA GLU A 121 2.42 7.37 -5.12
C GLU A 121 2.33 6.38 -3.96
N PHE A 122 2.88 5.17 -4.13
CA PHE A 122 2.83 4.20 -3.06
C PHE A 122 3.66 4.62 -1.85
N GLY A 123 4.81 5.26 -2.08
CA GLY A 123 5.62 5.77 -0.99
C GLY A 123 4.84 6.75 -0.14
N LYS A 124 4.17 7.72 -0.77
CA LYS A 124 3.32 8.69 -0.07
C LYS A 124 2.19 8.03 0.72
N PHE A 125 1.53 7.03 0.14
CA PHE A 125 0.48 6.27 0.83
C PHE A 125 1.04 5.52 2.05
N MET A 126 2.18 4.85 1.88
CA MET A 126 2.84 4.09 2.95
C MET A 126 3.24 5.00 4.11
N ASP A 127 3.84 6.16 3.81
CA ASP A 127 4.26 7.14 4.81
C ASP A 127 3.04 7.68 5.58
N ALA A 128 1.97 8.05 4.88
CA ALA A 128 0.72 8.51 5.51
C ALA A 128 0.06 7.42 6.36
N ALA A 129 0.08 6.16 5.90
CA ALA A 129 -0.46 5.04 6.65
C ALA A 129 0.32 4.78 7.94
N PHE A 130 1.65 4.86 7.88
CA PHE A 130 2.51 4.72 9.05
C PHE A 130 2.32 5.87 10.04
N THR A 131 2.19 7.11 9.55
CA THR A 131 1.83 8.27 10.38
C THR A 131 0.51 8.05 11.10
N PHE A 132 -0.54 7.60 10.41
CA PHE A 132 -1.83 7.32 11.03
C PHE A 132 -1.75 6.22 12.10
N VAL A 133 -0.99 5.15 11.86
CA VAL A 133 -0.80 4.11 12.90
C VAL A 133 -0.07 4.66 14.12
N ARG A 134 0.96 5.50 13.92
CA ARG A 134 1.70 6.14 15.02
C ARG A 134 0.83 7.11 15.82
N ASP A 135 0.08 7.97 15.15
CA ASP A 135 -0.61 9.10 15.80
C ASP A 135 -1.98 8.71 16.37
N ASP A 136 -2.73 7.88 15.64
CA ASP A 136 -4.12 7.56 15.97
C ASP A 136 -4.26 6.15 16.53
N LEU A 137 -3.67 5.17 15.85
CA LEU A 137 -3.89 3.76 16.16
C LEU A 137 -3.06 3.26 17.34
N CYS A 138 -1.89 3.84 17.59
CA CYS A 138 -0.95 3.49 18.67
C CYS A 138 -1.64 3.33 20.01
N THR A 139 -2.51 4.28 20.36
CA THR A 139 -3.26 4.29 21.63
C THR A 139 -4.13 3.05 21.87
N TRP A 140 -4.41 2.26 20.82
CA TRP A 140 -5.21 1.04 20.88
C TRP A 140 -4.36 -0.24 20.87
N ILE A 141 -3.09 -0.15 20.46
CA ILE A 141 -2.25 -1.31 20.14
C ILE A 141 -0.89 -1.29 20.84
N GLU A 142 -0.52 -0.22 21.53
CA GLU A 142 0.80 -0.07 22.17
C GLU A 142 1.07 -1.08 23.29
N GLU A 143 0.02 -1.58 23.93
CA GLU A 143 0.11 -2.63 24.96
C GLU A 143 0.23 -4.05 24.35
N SER A 144 0.04 -4.22 23.04
CA SER A 144 0.15 -5.52 22.40
C SER A 144 1.62 -6.00 22.37
N PRO A 145 1.88 -7.31 22.55
CA PRO A 145 3.20 -7.90 22.33
C PRO A 145 3.79 -7.61 20.94
N LYS A 146 2.93 -7.37 19.94
CA LYS A 146 3.30 -7.07 18.55
C LYS A 146 3.78 -5.65 18.34
N TRP A 147 3.52 -4.76 19.30
CA TRP A 147 3.90 -3.35 19.20
C TRP A 147 5.40 -3.16 18.97
N SER A 148 6.25 -3.99 19.55
CA SER A 148 7.72 -3.91 19.38
C SER A 148 8.14 -3.96 17.90
N GLY A 149 7.59 -4.89 17.13
CA GLY A 149 7.85 -5.02 15.69
C GLY A 149 7.23 -3.87 14.87
N ILE A 150 6.06 -3.38 15.28
CA ILE A 150 5.42 -2.21 14.65
C ILE A 150 6.29 -0.96 14.87
N ALA A 151 6.71 -0.71 16.11
CA ALA A 151 7.53 0.43 16.50
C ALA A 151 8.92 0.39 15.85
N GLU A 152 9.50 -0.79 15.64
CA GLU A 152 10.74 -0.95 14.87
C GLU A 152 10.56 -0.49 13.42
N ILE A 153 9.52 -0.96 12.72
CA ILE A 153 9.22 -0.54 11.35
C ILE A 153 8.98 0.98 11.28
N LEU A 154 8.25 1.55 12.25
CA LEU A 154 8.00 2.99 12.31
C LEU A 154 9.28 3.81 12.55
N ARG A 155 10.20 3.33 13.39
CA ARG A 155 11.52 3.95 13.62
C ARG A 155 12.40 3.89 12.38
N GLU A 156 12.53 2.72 11.75
CA GLU A 156 13.30 2.55 10.51
C GLU A 156 12.75 3.37 9.34
N SER A 157 11.45 3.67 9.37
CA SER A 157 10.80 4.54 8.38
C SER A 157 11.01 6.04 8.66
N HIS A 158 11.84 6.41 9.64
CA HIS A 158 12.08 7.79 10.11
C HIS A 158 10.82 8.52 10.62
N LEU A 159 9.81 7.79 11.09
CA LEU A 159 8.55 8.37 11.58
C LEU A 159 8.47 8.43 13.11
N ILE A 160 9.37 7.77 13.83
CA ILE A 160 9.57 7.98 15.27
C ILE A 160 11.01 8.45 15.43
N GLY A 161 11.22 9.66 15.96
CA GLY A 161 12.56 10.15 16.28
C GLY A 161 13.23 9.17 17.24
N GLU A 162 14.54 8.98 17.12
CA GLU A 162 15.32 8.20 18.09
C GLU A 162 14.92 8.66 19.49
N ALA A 163 14.42 7.74 20.31
CA ALA A 163 14.26 7.99 21.73
C ALA A 163 15.64 8.43 22.21
N GLN A 164 15.77 9.69 22.63
CA GLN A 164 16.96 10.14 23.31
C GLN A 164 17.12 9.23 24.52
N ASP A 165 18.17 8.42 24.51
CA ASP A 165 18.67 7.70 25.68
C ASP A 165 18.99 8.75 26.77
N ALA A 166 17.97 9.10 27.54
CA ALA A 166 18.10 9.82 28.78
C ALA A 166 18.48 8.79 29.84
N SER A 167 19.77 8.60 30.07
CA SER A 167 20.33 8.28 31.39
C SER A 167 21.82 8.61 31.40
N THR A 168 22.10 9.70 32.11
CA THR A 168 23.40 10.01 32.72
C THR A 168 23.72 9.01 33.83
#